data_AF-A0A6N7IKF7-F1
#
_entry.id   AF-A0A6N7IKF7-F1
#
_cell.length_a   1.000
_cell.length_b   1.000
_cell.length_c   1.000
_cell.angle_alpha   90.00
_cell.angle_beta   90.00
_cell.angle_gamma   90.00
#
_symmetry.space_group_name_H-M   'P 1'
#
loop_
_entity.id
_entity.type
_entity.pdbx_description
1 polymer ?
#
loop_
_entity_poly.entity_id
_entity_poly.type
_entity_poly.pdbx_seq_one_letter_code
_entity_poly.pdbx_strand_id
1 'polypeptide(L)' 'MATVEEVRRIALSLPETEERLAWGMPTFRVRGKIFCSLSDDELREVIVEAWRLTAPKRLAADYEG' A
#
# COMPACT_ATOMS: atom_id res chain seq x y z
N MET A 1 4.35 -8.47 -13.26
CA MET A 1 3.48 -7.68 -12.36
C MET A 1 4.01 -6.27 -12.39
N ALA A 2 3.15 -5.26 -12.58
CA ALA A 2 3.63 -3.88 -12.53
C ALA A 2 4.08 -3.59 -11.09
N THR A 3 5.32 -3.13 -10.91
CA THR A 3 5.80 -2.73 -9.59
C THR A 3 5.18 -1.38 -9.20
N VAL A 4 5.13 -1.11 -7.90
CA VAL A 4 4.76 0.20 -7.33
C VAL A 4 5.47 1.35 -8.05
N GLU A 5 6.73 1.14 -8.46
CA GLU A 5 7.53 2.13 -9.18
C GLU A 5 7.09 2.33 -10.63
N GLU A 6 6.65 1.26 -11.31
CA GLU A 6 6.10 1.39 -12.65
C GLU A 6 4.77 2.15 -12.64
N VAL A 7 3.94 1.95 -11.62
CA VAL A 7 2.69 2.68 -11.42
C VAL A 7 2.96 4.16 -11.13
N ARG A 8 3.91 4.46 -10.23
CA ARG A 8 4.33 5.84 -9.92
C ARG A 8 4.83 6.56 -11.17
N ARG A 9 5.73 5.93 -11.94
CA ARG A 9 6.28 6.50 -13.18
C ARG A 9 5.19 6.84 -14.19
N ILE A 10 4.22 5.93 -14.37
CA ILE A 10 3.11 6.15 -15.30
C ILE A 10 2.19 7.26 -14.77
N ALA A 11 1.82 7.22 -13.50
CA ALA A 11 0.94 8.23 -12.90
C ALA A 11 1.53 9.64 -13.02
N LEU A 12 2.81 9.83 -12.66
CA LEU A 12 3.48 11.14 -12.74
C LEU A 12 3.77 11.61 -14.17
N SER A 13 3.68 10.73 -15.17
CA SER A 13 3.77 11.13 -16.57
C SER A 13 2.48 11.80 -17.08
N LEU A 14 1.37 11.65 -16.36
CA LEU A 14 0.09 12.24 -16.73
C LEU A 14 0.06 13.74 -16.36
N PRO A 15 -0.45 14.62 -17.24
CA PRO A 15 -0.51 16.06 -16.97
C PRO A 15 -1.26 16.37 -15.68
N GLU A 16 -0.79 17.39 -14.97
CA GLU A 16 -1.42 17.89 -13.73
C GLU A 16 -1.55 16.83 -12.62
N THR A 17 -0.74 15.76 -12.69
CA THR A 17 -0.66 14.77 -11.63
C THR A 17 0.35 15.18 -10.57
N GLU A 18 -0.06 15.01 -9.32
CA GLU A 18 0.79 15.12 -8.14
C GLU A 18 0.66 13.88 -7.26
N GLU A 19 1.74 13.42 -6.64
CA GLU A 19 1.71 12.41 -5.57
C GLU A 19 1.56 13.12 -4.21
N ARG A 20 0.66 12.63 -3.36
CA ARG A 20 0.44 13.09 -1.98
C ARG A 20 0.19 11.90 -1.07
N LEU A 21 0.65 11.96 0.17
CA LEU A 21 0.30 10.95 1.18
C LEU A 21 -1.11 11.19 1.72
N ALA A 22 -1.88 10.12 1.90
CA ALA A 22 -3.15 10.11 2.62
C ALA A 22 -3.33 8.77 3.33
N TRP A 23 -3.75 8.77 4.60
CA TRP A 23 -4.00 7.54 5.38
C TRP A 23 -2.83 6.53 5.35
N GLY A 24 -1.59 7.03 5.36
CA GLY A 24 -0.39 6.19 5.32
C GLY A 24 0.12 5.87 3.90
N MET A 25 -0.77 5.86 2.92
CA MET A 25 -0.46 5.45 1.54
C MET A 25 -0.13 6.61 0.59
N PRO A 26 0.81 6.44 -0.36
CA PRO A 26 0.90 7.29 -1.54
C PRO A 26 -0.42 7.36 -2.31
N THR A 27 -0.83 8.56 -2.67
CA THR A 27 -2.00 8.82 -3.52
C THR A 27 -1.62 9.77 -4.66
N PHE A 28 -1.93 9.43 -5.89
CA PHE A 28 -1.78 10.32 -7.03
C PHE A 28 -3.09 11.07 -7.28
N ARG A 29 -2.98 12.36 -7.52
CA ARG A 29 -4.09 13.28 -7.64
C ARG A 29 -3.97 14.11 -8.90
N VAL A 30 -5.10 14.43 -9.51
CA VAL A 30 -5.21 15.41 -10.58
C VAL A 30 -6.10 16.55 -10.10
N ARG A 31 -5.58 17.78 -10.12
CA ARG A 31 -6.29 18.97 -9.60
C ARG A 31 -6.89 18.74 -8.21
N GLY A 32 -6.11 18.12 -7.31
CA GLY A 32 -6.49 17.81 -5.93
C GLY A 32 -7.38 16.57 -5.74
N LYS A 33 -7.87 15.94 -6.81
CA LYS A 33 -8.70 14.73 -6.76
C LYS A 33 -7.85 13.47 -6.87
N ILE A 34 -7.93 12.56 -5.89
CA ILE A 34 -7.23 11.26 -5.93
C ILE A 34 -7.74 10.44 -7.11
N PHE A 35 -6.82 9.85 -7.88
CA PHE A 35 -7.13 8.89 -8.94
C PHE A 35 -6.32 7.58 -8.85
N CYS A 36 -5.27 7.52 -8.04
CA CYS A 36 -4.50 6.30 -7.76
C CYS A 36 -3.96 6.35 -6.34
N SER A 37 -3.77 5.20 -5.70
CA SER A 37 -3.03 5.06 -4.45
C SER A 37 -2.25 3.75 -4.44
N LEU A 38 -1.14 3.69 -3.68
CA LEU A 38 -0.27 2.52 -3.57
C LEU A 38 -0.24 2.08 -2.10
N SER A 39 -0.57 0.83 -1.80
CA SER A 39 -0.45 0.30 -0.43
C SER A 39 -0.22 -1.21 -0.44
N ASP A 40 1.04 -1.60 -0.40
CA ASP A 40 1.39 -3.03 -0.41
C ASP A 40 1.90 -3.45 0.97
N ASP A 41 2.78 -2.67 1.57
CA ASP A 41 3.37 -3.03 2.86
C ASP A 41 2.45 -2.70 4.03
N GLU A 42 1.75 -1.57 4.01
CA GLU A 42 0.76 -1.22 5.06
C GLU A 42 -0.42 -2.20 5.08
N LEU A 43 -0.84 -2.68 3.89
CA LEU A 43 -1.87 -3.69 3.78
C LEU A 43 -1.37 -5.03 4.32
N ARG A 44 -0.14 -5.39 4.00
CA ARG A 44 0.50 -6.61 4.48
C ARG A 44 0.67 -6.60 6.00
N GLU A 45 1.14 -5.51 6.58
CA GLU A 45 1.38 -5.38 8.02
C GLU A 45 0.07 -5.42 8.81
N VAL A 46 -0.94 -4.67 8.37
CA VAL A 46 -2.27 -4.69 9.00
C VAL A 46 -2.89 -6.08 8.95
N ILE A 47 -2.74 -6.80 7.83
CA ILE A 47 -3.22 -8.18 7.69
C ILE A 47 -2.47 -9.12 8.64
N VAL A 48 -1.14 -9.00 8.72
CA VAL A 48 -0.31 -9.85 9.57
C VAL A 48 -0.58 -9.59 11.04
N GLU A 49 -0.74 -8.33 11.46
CA GLU A 49 -1.07 -7.97 12.84
C GLU A 49 -2.48 -8.37 13.23
N ALA A 50 -3.47 -8.11 12.38
CA ALA A 50 -4.84 -8.56 12.62
C ALA A 50 -4.94 -10.09 12.72
N TRP A 51 -4.17 -10.80 11.90
CA TRP A 51 -4.05 -12.25 11.95
C TRP A 51 -3.42 -12.73 13.26
N ARG A 52 -2.33 -12.12 13.72
CA ARG A 52 -1.67 -12.45 15.00
C ARG A 52 -2.60 -12.37 16.21
N LEU A 53 -3.57 -11.46 16.19
CA LEU A 53 -4.53 -11.31 17.29
C LEU A 53 -5.50 -12.49 17.42
N THR A 54 -5.68 -13.30 16.37
CA THR A 54 -6.65 -14.41 16.33
C THR A 54 -6.02 -15.77 16.05
N ALA A 55 -4.83 -15.80 15.47
CA ALA A 55 -4.13 -17.02 15.11
C ALA A 55 -3.76 -17.86 16.37
N PRO A 56 -3.87 -19.20 16.30
CA PRO A 56 -3.33 -20.06 17.34
C PRO A 56 -1.83 -19.80 17.55
N LYS A 57 -1.39 -19.65 18.80
CA LYS A 57 -0.01 -19.28 19.14
C LYS A 57 1.07 -20.13 18.45
N ARG A 58 0.81 -21.43 18.29
CA ARG A 58 1.74 -22.36 17.62
C ARG A 58 1.88 -22.05 16.13
N LEU A 59 0.77 -21.70 15.46
CA LEU A 59 0.76 -21.34 14.05
C LEU A 59 1.39 -19.95 13.81
N ALA A 60 1.16 -18.99 14.70
CA ALA A 60 1.84 -17.70 14.66
C ALA A 60 3.36 -17.86 14.81
N ALA A 61 3.80 -18.70 15.76
CA ALA A 61 5.22 -19.00 15.96
C ALA A 61 5.87 -19.69 14.74
N ASP A 62 5.18 -20.61 14.08
CA ASP A 62 5.68 -21.29 12.87
C ASP A 62 5.76 -20.36 11.63
N TYR A 63 4.96 -19.29 11.58
CA TYR A 63 5.02 -18.27 10.51
C TYR A 63 6.15 -17.25 10.73
N GLU A 64 6.56 -17.05 11.97
CA GLU A 64 7.59 -16.09 12.39
C GLU A 64 9.01 -16.69 12.44
N GLY A 65 9.12 -18.02 12.23
CA GLY A 65 10.35 -18.81 12.31
C GLY A 65 10.80 -19.43 10.99
#